data_AF-A0A383CT16-F1
#
_entry.id   AF-A0A383CT16-F1
#
_cell.length_a   1.000
_cell.length_b   1.000
_cell.length_c   1.000
_cell.angle_alpha   90.00
_cell.angle_beta   90.00
_cell.angle_gamma   90.00
#
_symmetry.space_group_name_H-M   'P 1'
#
loop_
_entity.id
_entity.type
_entity.pdbx_description
1 polymer ?
#
loop_
_entity_poly.entity_id
_entity_poly.type
_entity_poly.pdbx_seq_one_letter_code
_entity_poly.pdbx_strand_id
1 'polypeptide(L)'
;DYNGSFDKNIALYVTETDHCKNTVWPERLNLMDECWIPNHDMLNNAKNSNICAPMHIVPHACDIYKYQAEYEPLQMDIIKDKFVFYYIGEHNRRKNLMALIKAFHLEFGCDEDVALVLKAHIPEESVAESEKYLREMANTIKDGLKLYPQRSMYHPEIFICQYLSDVDIMRLHATCDCFVSPSFGEAWGIPTFDAMAMGKTPISTSTGGPKDYLRDCGWLVDSKKESCFGMVDSYSEMY
;
A
#
# COMPACT_ATOMS: atom_id res chain seq x y z
N ASP A 1 -5.41 -22.58 13.47
CA ASP A 1 -6.55 -23.25 14.13
C ASP A 1 -6.27 -23.50 15.59
N TYR A 2 -7.33 -23.71 16.36
CA TYR A 2 -7.23 -23.99 17.80
C TYR A 2 -6.54 -25.34 17.99
N ASN A 3 -5.61 -25.40 18.92
CA ASN A 3 -4.98 -26.64 19.31
C ASN A 3 -4.94 -26.76 20.84
N GLY A 4 -5.69 -27.72 21.35
CA GLY A 4 -5.80 -28.00 22.79
C GLY A 4 -4.54 -28.58 23.42
N SER A 5 -3.47 -28.82 22.66
CA SER A 5 -2.15 -29.16 23.22
C SER A 5 -1.40 -27.97 23.80
N PHE A 6 -1.84 -26.74 23.52
CA PHE A 6 -1.23 -25.52 24.03
C PHE A 6 -2.08 -24.93 25.15
N ASP A 7 -1.41 -24.37 26.16
CA ASP A 7 -2.07 -23.65 27.27
C ASP A 7 -2.78 -22.38 26.81
N LYS A 8 -2.38 -21.82 25.66
CA LYS A 8 -2.94 -20.59 25.10
C LYS A 8 -2.85 -20.60 23.57
N ASN A 9 -3.95 -20.26 22.92
CA ASN A 9 -4.11 -20.13 21.49
C ASN A 9 -4.39 -18.67 21.15
N ILE A 10 -3.45 -18.04 20.44
CA ILE A 10 -3.55 -16.63 20.04
C ILE A 10 -3.66 -16.55 18.52
N ALA A 11 -4.72 -15.94 18.02
CA ALA A 11 -4.83 -15.62 16.60
C ALA A 11 -4.25 -14.25 16.30
N LEU A 12 -3.13 -14.20 15.58
CA LEU A 12 -2.73 -12.99 14.88
C LEU A 12 -3.45 -12.97 13.53
N TYR A 13 -4.43 -12.08 13.35
CA TYR A 13 -5.18 -12.03 12.10
C TYR A 13 -5.31 -10.62 11.55
N VAL A 14 -5.33 -10.54 10.22
CA VAL A 14 -5.26 -9.31 9.46
C VAL A 14 -6.35 -9.35 8.38
N THR A 15 -7.09 -8.25 8.20
CA THR A 15 -8.12 -8.18 7.17
C THR A 15 -8.28 -6.76 6.66
N GLU A 16 -8.59 -6.64 5.37
CA GLU A 16 -8.77 -5.38 4.64
C GLU A 16 -10.23 -5.24 4.17
N THR A 17 -11.17 -5.71 5.01
CA THR A 17 -12.63 -5.64 4.82
C THR A 17 -13.32 -5.09 6.07
N ASP A 18 -14.52 -4.52 5.90
CA ASP A 18 -15.34 -3.98 7.01
C ASP A 18 -15.90 -5.07 7.94
N HIS A 19 -16.14 -6.27 7.42
CA HIS A 19 -16.52 -7.43 8.22
C HIS A 19 -16.31 -8.76 7.47
N CYS A 20 -16.20 -9.85 8.22
CA CYS A 20 -16.19 -11.23 7.72
C CYS A 20 -17.33 -12.09 8.32
N LYS A 21 -18.42 -11.47 8.81
CA LYS A 21 -19.54 -12.17 9.49
C LYS A 21 -20.21 -13.30 8.72
N ASN A 22 -20.10 -13.30 7.39
CA ASN A 22 -20.70 -14.32 6.51
C ASN A 22 -19.71 -15.43 6.13
N THR A 23 -18.53 -15.45 6.74
CA THR A 23 -17.49 -16.47 6.50
C THR A 23 -17.37 -17.41 7.70
N VAL A 24 -16.52 -18.43 7.59
CA VAL A 24 -16.19 -19.31 8.73
C VAL A 24 -15.26 -18.67 9.77
N TRP A 25 -14.62 -17.54 9.44
CA TRP A 25 -13.59 -16.93 10.27
C TRP A 25 -14.06 -16.48 11.66
N PRO A 26 -15.24 -15.87 11.84
CA PRO A 26 -15.72 -15.51 13.17
C PRO A 26 -15.82 -16.71 14.12
N GLU A 27 -16.31 -17.84 13.62
CA GLU A 27 -16.39 -19.07 14.42
C GLU A 27 -14.98 -19.54 14.83
N ARG A 28 -14.04 -19.60 13.89
CA ARG A 28 -12.65 -20.00 14.17
C ARG A 28 -11.94 -19.06 15.13
N LEU A 29 -12.12 -17.75 14.97
CA LEU A 29 -11.49 -16.73 15.83
C LEU A 29 -12.09 -16.73 17.24
N ASN A 30 -13.39 -17.03 17.37
CA ASN A 30 -14.05 -17.18 18.68
C ASN A 30 -13.63 -18.43 19.45
N LEU A 31 -12.92 -19.38 18.83
CA LEU A 31 -12.30 -20.51 19.54
C LEU A 31 -10.96 -20.15 20.18
N MET A 32 -10.38 -18.98 19.85
CA MET A 32 -9.09 -18.55 20.38
C MET A 32 -9.24 -17.98 21.79
N ASP A 33 -8.17 -18.09 22.59
CA ASP A 33 -8.11 -17.42 23.89
C ASP A 33 -7.97 -15.90 23.73
N GLU A 34 -7.23 -15.47 22.70
CA GLU A 34 -7.04 -14.07 22.34
C GLU A 34 -6.89 -13.89 20.83
N CYS A 35 -7.26 -12.71 20.33
CA CYS A 35 -7.03 -12.25 18.98
C CYS A 35 -6.18 -10.98 18.99
N TRP A 36 -5.10 -10.97 18.22
CA TRP A 36 -4.19 -9.85 18.07
C TRP A 36 -4.35 -9.24 16.67
N ILE A 37 -4.55 -7.93 16.64
CA ILE A 37 -4.86 -7.15 15.43
C ILE A 37 -3.97 -5.89 15.35
N PRO A 38 -3.64 -5.39 14.16
CA PRO A 38 -2.62 -4.36 14.02
C PRO A 38 -3.09 -2.91 14.29
N ASN A 39 -4.40 -2.62 14.22
CA ASN A 39 -4.90 -1.24 14.25
C ASN A 39 -6.35 -1.13 14.78
N HIS A 40 -6.82 0.10 15.00
CA HIS A 40 -8.16 0.38 15.53
C HIS A 40 -9.30 0.11 14.54
N ASP A 41 -9.09 0.28 13.23
CA ASP A 41 -10.11 -0.05 12.24
C ASP A 41 -10.43 -1.55 12.27
N MET A 42 -9.43 -2.41 12.43
CA MET A 42 -9.62 -3.85 12.57
C MET A 42 -10.36 -4.24 13.85
N LEU A 43 -10.25 -3.46 14.93
CA LEU A 43 -11.03 -3.70 16.14
C LEU A 43 -12.53 -3.46 15.86
N ASN A 44 -12.85 -2.44 15.06
CA ASN A 44 -14.23 -2.19 14.63
C ASN A 44 -14.71 -3.27 13.67
N ASN A 45 -13.87 -3.71 12.74
CA ASN A 45 -14.20 -4.79 11.80
C ASN A 45 -14.46 -6.11 12.54
N ALA A 46 -13.71 -6.39 13.61
CA ALA A 46 -13.92 -7.57 14.46
C ALA A 46 -15.31 -7.55 15.13
N LYS A 47 -15.69 -6.41 15.70
CA LYS A 47 -17.03 -6.20 16.29
C LYS A 47 -18.13 -6.35 15.24
N ASN A 48 -17.95 -5.77 14.05
CA ASN A 48 -18.88 -5.89 12.93
C ASN A 48 -18.96 -7.33 12.38
N SER A 49 -17.99 -8.18 12.74
CA SER A 49 -17.89 -9.59 12.35
C SER A 49 -18.43 -10.57 13.39
N ASN A 50 -18.98 -10.10 14.51
CA ASN A 50 -19.40 -10.92 15.66
C ASN A 50 -18.25 -11.74 16.27
N ILE A 51 -17.03 -11.20 16.26
CA ILE A 51 -15.90 -11.81 16.97
C ILE A 51 -15.90 -11.27 18.42
N CYS A 52 -16.01 -12.18 19.36
CA CYS A 52 -16.16 -11.96 20.79
C CYS A 52 -14.91 -12.35 21.60
N ALA A 53 -13.95 -13.05 21.01
CA ALA A 53 -12.67 -13.36 21.66
C ALA A 53 -11.98 -12.06 22.14
N PRO A 54 -11.24 -12.08 23.28
CA PRO A 54 -10.47 -10.94 23.75
C PRO A 54 -9.55 -10.37 22.66
N MET A 55 -9.66 -9.07 22.41
CA MET A 55 -8.92 -8.39 21.33
C MET A 55 -7.79 -7.52 21.89
N HIS A 56 -6.61 -7.63 21.29
CA HIS A 56 -5.46 -6.79 21.61
C HIS A 56 -4.96 -6.09 20.34
N ILE A 57 -4.75 -4.78 20.43
CA ILE A 57 -4.11 -4.02 19.36
C ILE A 57 -2.60 -4.18 19.52
N VAL A 58 -2.00 -4.94 18.61
CA VAL A 58 -0.57 -5.24 18.54
C VAL A 58 -0.07 -4.85 17.14
N PRO A 59 0.51 -3.65 16.97
CA PRO A 59 1.13 -3.20 15.73
C PRO A 59 2.06 -4.24 15.11
N HIS A 60 2.20 -4.25 13.77
CA HIS A 60 3.17 -5.14 13.14
C HIS A 60 4.59 -4.83 13.60
N ALA A 61 5.27 -5.86 14.08
CA ALA A 61 6.69 -5.77 14.40
C ALA A 61 7.49 -5.52 13.12
N CYS A 62 8.53 -4.70 13.25
CA CYS A 62 9.51 -4.48 12.20
C CYS A 62 10.91 -4.48 12.79
N ASP A 63 11.89 -4.81 11.96
CA ASP A 63 13.30 -4.58 12.29
C ASP A 63 13.57 -3.08 12.29
N ILE A 64 13.82 -2.51 13.47
CA ILE A 64 14.07 -1.08 13.63
C ILE A 64 15.47 -0.67 13.17
N TYR A 65 16.42 -1.60 13.08
CA TYR A 65 17.79 -1.29 12.69
C TYR A 65 17.87 -0.83 11.23
N LYS A 66 16.92 -1.27 10.38
CA LYS A 66 16.83 -0.80 8.98
C LYS A 66 16.49 0.69 8.84
N TYR A 67 16.01 1.37 9.89
CA TYR A 67 15.76 2.81 9.84
C TYR A 67 16.89 3.63 10.47
N GLN A 68 17.84 2.97 11.14
CA GLN A 68 19.01 3.60 11.75
C GLN A 68 20.21 3.59 10.81
N ALA A 69 20.19 2.76 9.78
CA ALA A 69 21.22 2.68 8.77
C ALA A 69 21.14 3.85 7.77
N GLU A 70 22.30 4.27 7.28
CA GLU A 70 22.39 5.20 6.15
C GLU A 70 22.38 4.42 4.83
N TYR A 71 21.57 4.89 3.89
CA TYR A 71 21.40 4.27 2.57
C TYR A 71 21.80 5.26 1.49
N GLU A 72 22.81 4.91 0.69
CA GLU A 72 23.18 5.65 -0.50
C GLU A 72 22.01 5.64 -1.51
N PRO A 73 21.51 6.81 -1.96
CA PRO A 73 20.45 6.89 -2.94
C PRO A 73 20.75 6.08 -4.23
N LEU A 74 19.70 5.65 -4.92
CA LEU A 74 19.80 5.06 -6.25
C LEU A 74 20.24 6.13 -7.24
N GLN A 75 21.16 5.78 -8.14
CA GLN A 75 21.59 6.68 -9.20
C GLN A 75 20.51 6.75 -10.29
N MET A 76 19.83 7.89 -10.38
CA MET A 76 18.72 8.13 -11.30
C MET A 76 18.80 9.55 -11.87
N ASP A 77 19.55 9.74 -12.96
CA ASP A 77 19.76 11.09 -13.54
C ASP A 77 18.45 11.75 -14.02
N ILE A 78 17.44 10.96 -14.40
CA ILE A 78 16.13 11.44 -14.88
C ILE A 78 15.32 12.20 -13.82
N ILE A 79 15.62 12.00 -12.54
CA ILE A 79 14.96 12.66 -11.40
C ILE A 79 15.85 13.70 -10.72
N LYS A 80 17.04 13.98 -11.26
CA LYS A 80 17.96 14.94 -10.68
C LYS A 80 17.30 16.33 -10.57
N ASP A 81 17.47 16.97 -9.42
CA ASP A 81 16.98 18.32 -9.10
C ASP A 81 15.43 18.45 -9.13
N LYS A 82 14.69 17.33 -9.02
CA LYS A 82 13.22 17.30 -8.98
C LYS A 82 12.70 16.88 -7.61
N PHE A 83 11.45 17.24 -7.31
CA PHE A 83 10.69 16.66 -6.21
C PHE A 83 10.03 15.35 -6.65
N VAL A 84 10.34 14.25 -5.98
CA VAL A 84 10.02 12.89 -6.44
C VAL A 84 8.91 12.26 -5.62
N PHE A 85 7.74 12.16 -6.24
CA PHE A 85 6.64 11.33 -5.74
C PHE A 85 6.90 9.88 -6.09
N TYR A 86 6.60 8.97 -5.17
CA TYR A 86 6.88 7.55 -5.40
C TYR A 86 5.90 6.58 -4.76
N TYR A 87 5.87 5.37 -5.32
CA TYR A 87 5.06 4.25 -4.86
C TYR A 87 5.87 2.95 -4.90
N ILE A 88 5.59 2.07 -3.94
CA ILE A 88 6.19 0.74 -3.81
C ILE A 88 5.09 -0.27 -3.50
N GLY A 89 4.89 -1.23 -4.39
CA GLY A 89 3.97 -2.34 -4.17
C GLY A 89 3.62 -3.07 -5.46
N GLU A 90 2.91 -4.17 -5.36
CA GLU A 90 2.36 -4.86 -6.54
C GLU A 90 1.27 -4.03 -7.23
N HIS A 91 1.08 -4.28 -8.52
CA HIS A 91 -0.09 -3.80 -9.22
C HIS A 91 -1.25 -4.79 -9.02
N ASN A 92 -2.28 -4.33 -8.32
CA ASN A 92 -3.57 -4.99 -8.28
C ASN A 92 -4.67 -3.94 -8.03
N ARG A 93 -5.93 -4.35 -8.17
CA ARG A 93 -7.10 -3.47 -7.99
C ARG A 93 -7.08 -2.76 -6.64
N ARG A 94 -6.74 -3.46 -5.55
CA ARG A 94 -6.73 -2.92 -4.19
C ARG A 94 -5.70 -1.79 -4.04
N LYS A 95 -4.54 -1.88 -4.67
CA LYS A 95 -3.50 -0.85 -4.59
C LYS A 95 -3.81 0.41 -5.39
N ASN A 96 -4.73 0.32 -6.36
CA ASN A 96 -5.32 1.48 -7.04
C ASN A 96 -4.27 2.43 -7.68
N LEU A 97 -3.21 1.85 -8.26
CA LEU A 97 -2.10 2.59 -8.87
C LEU A 97 -2.56 3.58 -9.96
N MET A 98 -3.65 3.25 -10.66
CA MET A 98 -4.28 4.13 -11.65
C MET A 98 -4.67 5.49 -11.05
N ALA A 99 -5.18 5.53 -9.81
CA ALA A 99 -5.57 6.77 -9.16
C ALA A 99 -4.37 7.67 -8.87
N LEU A 100 -3.23 7.09 -8.47
CA LEU A 100 -1.99 7.84 -8.29
C LEU A 100 -1.52 8.48 -9.59
N ILE A 101 -1.38 7.69 -10.66
CA ILE A 101 -0.94 8.21 -11.97
C ILE A 101 -1.88 9.32 -12.45
N LYS A 102 -3.20 9.11 -12.32
CA LYS A 102 -4.20 10.10 -12.68
C LYS A 102 -4.08 11.37 -11.84
N ALA A 103 -3.94 11.26 -10.52
CA ALA A 103 -3.82 12.39 -9.63
C ALA A 103 -2.56 13.21 -9.90
N PHE A 104 -1.42 12.55 -10.10
CA PHE A 104 -0.16 13.20 -10.42
C PHE A 104 -0.26 14.09 -11.67
N HIS A 105 -0.86 13.58 -12.75
CA HIS A 105 -1.04 14.35 -13.99
C HIS A 105 -2.14 15.41 -13.93
N LEU A 106 -3.07 15.31 -12.97
CA LEU A 106 -4.07 16.35 -12.73
C LEU A 106 -3.53 17.50 -11.89
N GLU A 107 -2.58 17.21 -11.00
CA GLU A 107 -1.98 18.18 -10.09
C GLU A 107 -0.90 19.00 -10.79
N PHE A 108 0.03 18.34 -11.49
CA PHE A 108 1.25 19.00 -11.97
C PHE A 108 1.22 19.36 -13.46
N GLY A 109 1.62 20.60 -13.74
CA GLY A 109 1.91 21.13 -15.06
C GLY A 109 3.15 20.48 -15.69
N CYS A 110 3.24 20.52 -17.03
CA CYS A 110 4.38 19.95 -17.76
C CYS A 110 5.73 20.67 -17.54
N ASP A 111 5.69 21.86 -16.95
CA ASP A 111 6.81 22.76 -16.67
C ASP A 111 7.27 22.72 -15.20
N GLU A 112 6.61 21.93 -14.35
CA GLU A 112 6.99 21.78 -12.94
C GLU A 112 8.10 20.72 -12.75
N ASP A 113 9.07 21.02 -11.86
CA ASP A 113 10.22 20.14 -11.57
C ASP A 113 9.85 18.98 -10.63
N VAL A 114 8.95 18.11 -11.10
CA VAL A 114 8.47 16.94 -10.38
C VAL A 114 8.71 15.63 -11.15
N ALA A 115 8.78 14.51 -10.43
CA ALA A 115 8.88 13.19 -11.03
C ALA A 115 7.99 12.17 -10.30
N LEU A 116 7.59 11.12 -11.04
CA LEU A 116 6.83 10.00 -10.50
C LEU A 116 7.60 8.68 -10.69
N VAL A 117 8.06 8.09 -9.59
CA VAL A 117 8.74 6.79 -9.58
C VAL A 117 7.80 5.69 -9.06
N LEU A 118 7.56 4.67 -9.87
CA LEU A 118 6.62 3.60 -9.58
C LEU A 118 7.36 2.27 -9.52
N LYS A 119 7.72 1.82 -8.32
CA LYS A 119 8.14 0.44 -8.10
C LYS A 119 6.90 -0.43 -8.03
N ALA A 120 6.54 -1.02 -9.17
CA ALA A 120 5.41 -1.91 -9.30
C ALA A 120 5.66 -3.01 -10.32
N HIS A 121 5.09 -4.18 -10.06
CA HIS A 121 5.09 -5.31 -10.97
C HIS A 121 3.72 -5.98 -10.94
N ILE A 122 3.38 -6.70 -11.99
CA ILE A 122 2.20 -7.56 -12.02
C ILE A 122 2.63 -8.92 -11.48
N PRO A 123 1.93 -9.48 -10.48
CA PRO A 123 2.20 -10.84 -10.01
C PRO A 123 2.18 -11.85 -11.15
N GLU A 124 3.08 -12.83 -11.10
CA GLU A 124 3.20 -13.92 -12.10
C GLU A 124 3.66 -13.50 -13.51
N GLU A 125 3.85 -12.21 -13.77
CA GLU A 125 4.33 -11.70 -15.06
C GLU A 125 5.85 -11.44 -15.07
N SER A 126 6.44 -11.43 -16.26
CA SER A 126 7.85 -11.04 -16.42
C SER A 126 8.04 -9.52 -16.19
N VAL A 127 9.29 -9.10 -15.94
CA VAL A 127 9.64 -7.67 -15.79
C VAL A 127 9.23 -6.86 -17.03
N ALA A 128 9.46 -7.41 -18.23
CA ALA A 128 9.13 -6.74 -19.49
C ALA A 128 7.62 -6.62 -19.72
N GLU A 129 6.86 -7.67 -19.42
CA GLU A 129 5.39 -7.64 -19.54
C GLU A 129 4.76 -6.71 -18.50
N SER A 130 5.27 -6.71 -17.26
CA SER A 130 4.88 -5.76 -16.22
C SER A 130 5.11 -4.32 -16.66
N GLU A 131 6.30 -4.02 -17.18
CA GLU A 131 6.63 -2.67 -17.65
C GLU A 131 5.75 -2.23 -18.81
N LYS A 132 5.55 -3.12 -19.80
CA LYS A 132 4.70 -2.85 -20.95
C LYS A 132 3.26 -2.52 -20.52
N TYR A 133 2.66 -3.36 -19.68
CA TYR A 133 1.31 -3.14 -19.19
C TYR A 133 1.18 -1.83 -18.40
N LEU A 134 2.11 -1.56 -17.48
CA LEU A 134 2.05 -0.35 -16.65
C LEU A 134 2.22 0.93 -17.50
N ARG A 135 3.06 0.89 -18.53
CA ARG A 135 3.19 1.98 -19.51
C ARG A 135 1.92 2.15 -20.34
N GLU A 136 1.30 1.07 -20.80
CA GLU A 136 0.02 1.12 -21.54
C GLU A 136 -1.11 1.69 -20.68
N MET A 137 -1.17 1.30 -19.39
CA MET A 137 -2.10 1.85 -18.41
C MET A 137 -1.90 3.36 -18.23
N ALA A 138 -0.66 3.82 -18.04
CA ALA A 138 -0.36 5.25 -17.93
C ALA A 138 -0.70 6.03 -19.21
N ASN A 139 -0.41 5.47 -20.39
CA ASN A 139 -0.77 6.06 -21.67
C ASN A 139 -2.29 6.20 -21.82
N THR A 140 -3.05 5.17 -21.44
CA THR A 140 -4.52 5.19 -21.47
C THR A 140 -5.08 6.27 -20.56
N ILE A 141 -4.50 6.45 -19.37
CA ILE A 141 -4.86 7.54 -18.45
C ILE A 141 -4.61 8.90 -19.09
N LYS A 142 -3.41 9.13 -19.65
CA LYS A 142 -3.04 10.39 -20.31
C LYS A 142 -3.93 10.71 -21.52
N ASP A 143 -4.26 9.71 -22.32
CA ASP A 143 -5.18 9.86 -23.46
C ASP A 143 -6.61 10.19 -23.02
N GLY A 144 -7.04 9.65 -21.88
CA GLY A 144 -8.34 9.95 -21.27
C GLY A 144 -8.40 11.34 -20.64
N LEU A 145 -7.30 11.81 -20.05
CA LEU A 145 -7.20 13.12 -19.41
C LEU A 145 -7.24 14.29 -20.40
N LYS A 146 -6.61 14.14 -21.57
CA LYS A 146 -6.59 15.16 -22.65
C LYS A 146 -6.19 16.58 -22.20
N LEU A 147 -5.28 16.68 -21.23
CA LEU A 147 -4.80 17.97 -20.72
C LEU A 147 -3.87 18.68 -21.70
N TYR A 148 -3.15 17.92 -22.55
CA TYR A 148 -2.15 18.45 -23.48
C TYR A 148 -2.38 18.00 -24.92
N PRO A 149 -1.95 18.80 -25.93
CA PRO A 149 -2.05 18.43 -27.35
C PRO A 149 -1.22 17.20 -27.74
N GLN A 150 -0.12 16.94 -27.04
CA GLN A 150 0.80 15.83 -27.33
C GLN A 150 1.11 15.06 -26.05
N ARG A 151 1.14 13.71 -26.13
CA ARG A 151 1.42 12.86 -24.97
C ARG A 151 2.81 13.11 -24.38
N SER A 152 3.78 13.51 -25.19
CA SER A 152 5.14 13.86 -24.77
C SER A 152 5.22 15.07 -23.84
N MET A 153 4.14 15.86 -23.73
CA MET A 153 4.08 16.97 -22.79
C MET A 153 3.75 16.54 -21.35
N TYR A 154 3.15 15.35 -21.16
CA TYR A 154 3.00 14.83 -19.81
C TYR A 154 4.36 14.41 -19.27
N HIS A 155 4.53 14.54 -17.96
CA HIS A 155 5.68 13.96 -17.25
C HIS A 155 5.80 12.45 -17.54
N PRO A 156 7.02 11.93 -17.75
CA PRO A 156 7.22 10.49 -17.88
C PRO A 156 7.09 9.81 -16.51
N GLU A 157 6.40 8.67 -16.47
CA GLU A 157 6.43 7.78 -15.32
C GLU A 157 7.68 6.89 -15.39
N ILE A 158 8.38 6.77 -14.27
CA ILE A 158 9.60 5.96 -14.14
C ILE A 158 9.24 4.65 -13.46
N PHE A 159 9.16 3.57 -14.24
CA PHE A 159 8.78 2.25 -13.73
C PHE A 159 10.01 1.44 -13.28
N ILE A 160 9.93 0.87 -12.09
CA ILE A 160 10.89 -0.11 -11.57
C ILE A 160 10.13 -1.43 -11.37
N CYS A 161 10.20 -2.31 -12.37
CA CYS A 161 9.41 -3.55 -12.42
C CYS A 161 10.17 -4.78 -11.89
N GLN A 162 11.49 -4.67 -11.71
CA GLN A 162 12.28 -5.74 -11.11
C GLN A 162 11.99 -5.89 -9.62
N TYR A 163 12.22 -7.12 -9.12
CA TYR A 163 12.37 -7.33 -7.69
C TYR A 163 13.60 -6.56 -7.18
N LEU A 164 13.43 -5.90 -6.05
CA LEU A 164 14.49 -5.18 -5.35
C LEU A 164 14.80 -5.93 -4.06
N SER A 165 16.07 -5.89 -3.65
CA SER A 165 16.46 -6.35 -2.31
C SER A 165 15.87 -5.42 -1.24
N ASP A 166 15.78 -5.87 0.02
CA ASP A 166 15.34 -5.02 1.13
C ASP A 166 16.20 -3.75 1.23
N VAL A 167 17.52 -3.88 1.01
CA VAL A 167 18.44 -2.73 0.98
C VAL A 167 18.08 -1.77 -0.16
N ASP A 168 17.80 -2.26 -1.36
CA ASP A 168 17.44 -1.40 -2.49
C ASP A 168 16.05 -0.77 -2.33
N ILE A 169 15.13 -1.41 -1.61
CA ILE A 169 13.86 -0.77 -1.19
C ILE A 169 14.14 0.41 -0.26
N MET A 170 15.02 0.24 0.74
CA MET A 170 15.40 1.34 1.63
C MET A 170 16.16 2.45 0.89
N ARG A 171 17.03 2.10 -0.08
CA ARG A 171 17.68 3.09 -0.96
C ARG A 171 16.66 3.83 -1.83
N LEU A 172 15.61 3.17 -2.31
CA LEU A 172 14.52 3.80 -3.04
C LEU A 172 13.77 4.80 -2.15
N HIS A 173 13.44 4.42 -0.90
CA HIS A 173 12.94 5.37 0.09
C HIS A 173 13.88 6.57 0.25
N ALA A 174 15.20 6.34 0.40
CA ALA A 174 16.19 7.41 0.54
C ALA A 174 16.26 8.33 -0.70
N THR A 175 15.99 7.79 -1.89
CA THR A 175 16.08 8.50 -3.18
C THR A 175 14.93 9.46 -3.43
N CYS A 176 13.73 9.14 -2.95
CA CYS A 176 12.52 9.88 -3.26
C CYS A 176 12.02 10.73 -2.07
N ASP A 177 11.05 11.62 -2.31
CA ASP A 177 10.63 12.64 -1.34
C ASP A 177 9.28 12.37 -0.69
N CYS A 178 8.26 12.02 -1.50
CA CYS A 178 6.88 11.89 -1.05
C CYS A 178 6.27 10.56 -1.48
N PHE A 179 6.02 9.68 -0.51
CA PHE A 179 5.40 8.38 -0.78
C PHE A 179 3.90 8.55 -0.95
N VAL A 180 3.29 7.89 -1.93
CA VAL A 180 1.84 7.96 -2.14
C VAL A 180 1.24 6.56 -2.25
N SER A 181 0.33 6.20 -1.35
CA SER A 181 -0.44 4.94 -1.43
C SER A 181 -1.95 5.20 -1.47
N PRO A 182 -2.58 5.14 -2.66
CA PRO A 182 -4.02 5.37 -2.83
C PRO A 182 -4.85 4.08 -2.64
N SER A 183 -4.32 3.11 -1.88
CA SER A 183 -4.94 1.79 -1.77
C SER A 183 -6.34 1.86 -1.15
N PHE A 184 -7.25 0.99 -1.61
CA PHE A 184 -8.60 0.86 -1.05
C PHE A 184 -8.60 0.31 0.39
N GLY A 185 -7.54 -0.36 0.82
CA GLY A 185 -7.41 -0.92 2.15
C GLY A 185 -5.99 -1.37 2.41
N GLU A 186 -5.43 -0.98 3.56
CA GLU A 186 -4.11 -1.36 4.03
C GLU A 186 -4.20 -1.72 5.50
N ALA A 187 -4.09 -3.00 5.84
CA ALA A 187 -4.17 -3.34 7.25
C ALA A 187 -2.98 -2.75 8.04
N TRP A 188 -1.78 -2.74 7.47
CA TRP A 188 -0.66 -2.00 8.05
C TRP A 188 -0.04 -1.01 7.06
N GLY A 189 0.08 -1.39 5.79
CA GLY A 189 0.75 -0.54 4.80
C GLY A 189 2.25 -0.43 5.07
N ILE A 190 2.97 -1.56 5.02
CA ILE A 190 4.42 -1.62 5.28
C ILE A 190 5.20 -0.56 4.48
N PRO A 191 4.97 -0.35 3.16
CA PRO A 191 5.71 0.69 2.43
C PRO A 191 5.41 2.11 2.91
N THR A 192 4.18 2.40 3.33
CA THR A 192 3.82 3.70 3.93
C THR A 192 4.53 3.89 5.27
N PHE A 193 4.58 2.84 6.09
CA PHE A 193 5.28 2.86 7.37
C PHE A 193 6.79 3.04 7.19
N ASP A 194 7.40 2.30 6.26
CA ASP A 194 8.82 2.41 5.92
C ASP A 194 9.15 3.82 5.40
N ALA A 195 8.30 4.41 4.55
CA ALA A 195 8.46 5.79 4.09
C ALA A 195 8.48 6.78 5.25
N MET A 196 7.49 6.68 6.16
CA MET A 196 7.42 7.52 7.35
C MET A 196 8.67 7.37 8.23
N ALA A 197 9.08 6.13 8.50
CA ALA A 197 10.24 5.82 9.35
C ALA A 197 11.56 6.30 8.73
N MET A 198 11.64 6.36 7.40
CA MET A 198 12.76 6.94 6.64
C MET A 198 12.71 8.47 6.50
N GLY A 199 11.83 9.13 7.26
CA GLY A 199 11.69 10.60 7.27
C GLY A 199 11.04 11.17 6.01
N LYS A 200 10.34 10.34 5.22
CA LYS A 200 9.55 10.79 4.07
C LYS A 200 8.17 11.18 4.53
N THR A 201 7.50 12.07 3.80
CA THR A 201 6.16 12.54 4.16
C THR A 201 5.11 11.80 3.34
N PRO A 202 4.43 10.76 3.86
CA PRO A 202 3.57 9.92 3.05
C PRO A 202 2.17 10.51 2.89
N ILE A 203 1.58 10.32 1.72
CA ILE A 203 0.16 10.52 1.42
C ILE A 203 -0.49 9.14 1.34
N SER A 204 -1.49 8.85 2.17
CA SER A 204 -2.15 7.55 2.16
C SER A 204 -3.65 7.66 2.37
N THR A 205 -4.41 6.70 1.83
CA THR A 205 -5.83 6.58 2.13
C THR A 205 -6.08 6.48 3.64
N SER A 206 -7.08 7.20 4.15
CA SER A 206 -7.53 7.16 5.54
C SER A 206 -8.25 5.83 5.84
N THR A 207 -7.47 4.75 5.95
CA THR A 207 -7.94 3.39 6.28
C THR A 207 -6.82 2.59 6.96
N GLY A 208 -7.20 1.73 7.92
CA GLY A 208 -6.29 0.75 8.53
C GLY A 208 -5.06 1.36 9.21
N GLY A 209 -3.89 0.73 9.03
CA GLY A 209 -2.65 1.12 9.70
C GLY A 209 -2.27 2.61 9.56
N PRO A 210 -2.26 3.18 8.34
CA PRO A 210 -1.96 4.59 8.11
C PRO A 210 -2.72 5.57 9.03
N LYS A 211 -3.99 5.30 9.37
CA LYS A 211 -4.75 6.16 10.29
C LYS A 211 -4.18 6.20 11.70
N ASP A 212 -3.59 5.10 12.16
CA ASP A 212 -3.11 4.97 13.53
C ASP A 212 -1.73 5.61 13.70
N TYR A 213 -0.85 5.47 12.70
CA TYR A 213 0.54 5.91 12.79
C TYR A 213 0.92 7.18 12.01
N LEU A 214 0.26 7.53 10.90
CA LEU A 214 0.69 8.70 10.11
C LEU A 214 0.47 10.01 10.88
N ARG A 215 -0.68 10.17 11.52
CA ARG A 215 -1.03 11.35 12.34
C ARG A 215 -0.67 12.67 11.63
N ASP A 216 0.27 13.44 12.16
CA ASP A 216 0.80 14.71 11.63
C ASP A 216 2.10 14.57 10.83
N CYS A 217 2.61 13.35 10.66
CA CYS A 217 3.81 13.01 9.88
C CYS A 217 3.51 12.73 8.39
N GLY A 218 2.27 12.93 7.94
CA GLY A 218 1.82 12.66 6.58
C GLY A 218 0.42 13.21 6.30
N TRP A 219 -0.12 12.89 5.13
CA TRP A 219 -1.49 13.27 4.74
C TRP A 219 -2.38 12.06 4.57
N LEU A 220 -3.53 12.08 5.25
CA LEU A 220 -4.59 11.11 5.06
C LEU A 220 -5.59 11.64 4.03
N VAL A 221 -5.81 10.86 2.97
CA VAL A 221 -6.83 11.16 1.96
C VAL A 221 -8.14 10.50 2.38
N ASP A 222 -9.21 11.29 2.44
CA ASP A 222 -10.53 10.79 2.82
C ASP A 222 -11.00 9.66 1.90
N SER A 223 -11.68 8.68 2.49
CA SER A 223 -12.20 7.52 1.78
C SER A 223 -13.62 7.19 2.24
N LYS A 224 -14.33 6.43 1.41
CA LYS A 224 -15.65 5.89 1.74
C LYS A 224 -15.64 4.37 1.61
N LYS A 225 -16.39 3.71 2.49
CA LYS A 225 -16.61 2.26 2.39
C LYS A 225 -17.48 1.97 1.17
N GLU A 226 -17.07 0.99 0.39
CA GLU A 226 -17.82 0.45 -0.73
C GLU A 226 -17.78 -1.08 -0.66
N SER A 227 -18.76 -1.73 -1.28
CA SER A 227 -18.79 -3.20 -1.36
C SER A 227 -17.53 -3.71 -2.05
N CYS A 228 -16.89 -4.71 -1.45
CA CYS A 228 -15.74 -5.37 -2.07
C CYS A 228 -16.12 -5.94 -3.44
N PHE A 229 -15.32 -5.63 -4.45
CA PHE A 229 -15.53 -6.07 -5.84
C PHE A 229 -14.18 -6.38 -6.50
N GLY A 230 -14.14 -7.40 -7.35
CA GLY A 230 -12.96 -7.74 -8.15
C GLY A 230 -11.79 -8.37 -7.38
N MET A 231 -12.02 -8.84 -6.15
CA MET A 231 -11.02 -9.59 -5.36
C MET A 231 -11.27 -11.09 -5.51
N VAL A 232 -11.08 -11.61 -6.73
CA VAL A 232 -11.38 -13.01 -7.08
C VAL A 232 -10.29 -13.99 -6.59
N ASP A 233 -9.09 -13.49 -6.30
CA ASP A 233 -7.93 -14.27 -5.87
C ASP A 233 -7.91 -14.50 -4.34
N SER A 234 -9.07 -14.82 -3.77
CA SER A 234 -9.23 -15.06 -2.33
C SER A 234 -9.37 -16.54 -2.00
N TYR A 235 -9.08 -16.89 -0.74
CA TYR A 235 -9.29 -18.24 -0.22
C TYR A 235 -10.75 -18.67 -0.43
N SER A 236 -10.96 -19.93 -0.81
CA SER A 236 -12.31 -20.51 -0.95
C SER A 236 -13.15 -20.38 0.33
N GLU A 237 -12.49 -20.33 1.49
CA GLU A 237 -13.10 -20.16 2.82
C GLU A 237 -13.61 -18.74 3.12
N MET A 238 -13.39 -17.77 2.22
CA MET A 238 -13.95 -16.42 2.32
C MET A 238 -15.34 -16.27 1.65
N TYR A 239 -15.87 -17.34 1.04
CA TYR A 239 -17.17 -17.38 0.35
C TYR A 239 -18.22 -18.17 1.13
#